data_AF-A0A1V4VQD3-F1
#
_entry.id   AF-A0A1V4VQD3-F1
#
_cell.length_a   1.000
_cell.length_b   1.000
_cell.length_c   1.000
_cell.angle_alpha   90.00
_cell.angle_beta   90.00
_cell.angle_gamma   90.00
#
_symmetry.space_group_name_H-M   'P 1'
#
loop_
_entity.id
_entity.type
_entity.pdbx_description
1 polymer ?
#
loop_
_entity_poly.entity_id
_entity_poly.type
_entity_poly.pdbx_seq_one_letter_code
_entity_poly.pdbx_strand_id
1 'polypeptide(L)'
;MDNLFIRFCQAVYGFFIMSFSNARIYDLDGDFEAKFFDAGWSTSELKEKTKITERRRKLSAKGESPDYEKNSQKNVTKARGNVRRRIKKYKLIRKWELTFADNIQEVKEADYYFRNFMKRINRRFPGFKYVATREFQDKNGRGAVHYHIAVNMFIPKKELDEIWGQGFTWVRAYIKDEKAGRKNIYNYLTKYLTKYSNDERLKGYHLYLCSQGLNVLFTDMHNLKARKPFYNTFFRITKTQGKNSLNIMRILA
;
A
#
# COMPACT_ATOMS: atom_id res chain seq x y z
N MET A 1 -8.06 39.39 -4.97
CA MET A 1 -7.56 38.08 -4.53
C MET A 1 -6.67 37.55 -5.64
N ASP A 2 -5.36 37.70 -5.47
CA ASP A 2 -4.46 37.61 -6.62
C ASP A 2 -4.31 36.17 -7.11
N ASN A 3 -4.82 35.96 -8.33
CA ASN A 3 -4.79 34.70 -9.08
C ASN A 3 -3.38 34.09 -9.15
N LEU A 4 -2.33 34.92 -9.04
CA LEU A 4 -0.93 34.49 -9.07
C LEU A 4 -0.54 33.64 -7.85
N PHE A 5 -1.05 33.94 -6.66
CA PHE A 5 -0.72 33.22 -5.42
C PHE A 5 -1.41 31.85 -5.36
N ILE A 6 -2.66 31.79 -5.84
CA ILE A 6 -3.40 30.52 -5.96
C ILE A 6 -2.72 29.62 -6.99
N ARG A 7 -2.30 30.17 -8.14
CA ARG A 7 -1.55 29.44 -9.17
C ARG A 7 -0.18 28.95 -8.68
N PHE A 8 0.54 29.73 -7.87
CA PHE A 8 1.80 29.31 -7.27
C PHE A 8 1.62 28.19 -6.25
N CYS A 9 0.62 28.30 -5.36
CA CYS A 9 0.28 27.24 -4.42
C CYS A 9 -0.17 25.97 -5.15
N GLN A 10 -0.96 26.07 -6.22
CA GLN A 10 -1.36 24.94 -7.06
C GLN A 10 -0.17 24.31 -7.81
N ALA A 11 0.82 25.09 -8.24
CA ALA A 11 2.04 24.58 -8.87
C ALA A 11 2.94 23.82 -7.87
N VAL A 12 3.10 24.34 -6.66
CA VAL A 12 3.88 23.70 -5.59
C VAL A 12 3.17 22.45 -5.05
N TYR A 13 1.83 22.48 -4.95
CA TYR A 13 1.03 21.30 -4.60
C TYR A 13 0.98 20.28 -5.74
N GLY A 14 0.94 20.74 -6.99
CA GLY A 14 1.03 19.93 -8.21
C GLY A 14 2.35 19.17 -8.29
N PHE A 15 3.45 19.80 -7.90
CA PHE A 15 4.77 19.15 -7.77
C PHE A 15 4.77 18.03 -6.71
N PHE A 16 3.97 18.16 -5.65
CA PHE A 16 3.83 17.16 -4.60
C PHE A 16 2.91 15.99 -5.01
N ILE A 17 1.82 16.27 -5.75
CA ILE A 17 0.95 15.23 -6.34
C ILE A 17 1.69 14.48 -7.46
N MET A 18 2.50 15.16 -8.27
CA MET A 18 3.26 14.53 -9.37
C MET A 18 4.35 13.56 -8.88
N SER A 19 4.82 13.68 -7.64
CA SER A 19 5.74 12.69 -7.05
C SER A 19 5.03 11.38 -6.65
N PHE A 20 3.70 11.34 -6.68
CA PHE A 20 2.90 10.14 -6.42
C PHE A 20 1.68 10.09 -7.35
N SER A 21 1.82 9.32 -8.43
CA SER A 21 0.80 8.84 -9.39
C SER A 21 0.28 9.81 -10.47
N ASN A 22 0.46 9.36 -11.73
CA ASN A 22 -0.31 9.64 -12.96
C ASN A 22 -0.91 11.05 -13.12
N ALA A 23 -0.11 12.02 -13.56
CA ALA A 23 -0.63 13.19 -14.27
C ALA A 23 -0.10 13.17 -15.71
N ARG A 24 -1.00 13.13 -16.71
CA ARG A 24 -0.66 13.52 -18.09
C ARG A 24 -0.43 15.03 -18.07
N ILE A 25 0.70 15.46 -18.62
CA ILE A 25 1.03 16.87 -18.79
C ILE A 25 0.08 17.41 -19.86
N TYR A 26 -0.86 18.27 -19.46
CA TYR A 26 -1.51 19.18 -20.39
C TYR A 26 -0.88 20.54 -20.18
N ASP A 27 -0.32 21.06 -21.26
CA ASP A 27 0.27 22.37 -21.35
C ASP A 27 -0.85 23.40 -21.20
N LEU A 28 -0.90 24.05 -20.04
CA LEU A 28 -1.69 25.26 -19.85
C LEU A 28 -0.69 26.41 -19.82
N ASP A 29 -0.57 27.03 -21.00
CA ASP A 29 -0.08 28.39 -21.23
C ASP A 29 1.44 28.63 -21.34
N GLY A 30 2.30 27.62 -21.53
CA GLY A 30 3.73 27.81 -21.87
C GLY A 30 4.61 28.43 -20.75
N ASP A 31 3.99 28.92 -19.69
CA ASP A 31 4.61 29.56 -18.52
C ASP A 31 5.28 28.56 -17.56
N PHE A 32 5.02 27.26 -17.74
CA PHE A 32 5.58 26.18 -16.93
C PHE A 32 7.04 25.89 -17.30
N GLU A 33 7.40 25.92 -18.59
CA GLU A 33 8.78 25.71 -19.03
C GLU A 33 9.72 26.83 -18.55
N ALA A 34 9.25 28.08 -18.55
CA ALA A 34 10.04 29.25 -18.13
C ALA A 34 10.50 29.16 -16.67
N LYS A 35 9.65 28.68 -15.75
CA LYS A 35 9.97 28.60 -14.31
C LYS A 35 10.97 27.50 -13.94
N PHE A 36 11.12 26.47 -14.77
CA PHE A 36 12.15 25.43 -14.56
C PHE A 36 13.52 25.86 -15.07
N PHE A 37 13.55 26.72 -16.10
CA PHE A 37 14.79 27.28 -16.65
C PHE A 37 15.52 28.16 -15.63
N ASP A 38 14.78 29.00 -14.88
CA ASP A 38 15.32 29.84 -13.80
C ASP A 38 15.93 29.03 -12.63
N ALA A 39 15.51 27.77 -12.46
CA ALA A 39 16.06 26.86 -11.45
C ALA A 39 17.31 26.09 -11.92
N GLY A 40 17.79 26.36 -13.14
CA GLY A 40 19.01 25.77 -13.70
C GLY A 40 18.87 24.33 -14.18
N TRP A 41 17.64 23.85 -14.41
CA TRP A 41 17.38 22.48 -14.89
C TRP A 41 17.12 22.49 -16.39
N SER A 42 17.93 21.78 -17.19
CA SER A 42 17.67 21.66 -18.62
C SER A 42 16.55 20.64 -18.91
N THR A 43 15.77 20.88 -19.96
CA THR A 43 14.70 19.98 -20.41
C THR A 43 15.22 18.61 -20.84
N SER A 44 16.47 18.52 -21.29
CA SER A 44 17.14 17.26 -21.64
C SER A 44 17.43 16.41 -20.40
N GLU A 45 17.96 17.00 -19.32
CA GLU A 45 18.22 16.31 -18.05
C GLU A 45 16.93 15.78 -17.41
N LEU A 46 15.83 16.55 -17.47
CA LEU A 46 14.53 16.10 -16.98
C LEU A 46 14.00 14.91 -17.79
N LYS A 47 14.06 14.99 -19.13
CA LYS A 47 13.64 13.88 -20.01
C LYS A 47 14.47 12.62 -19.75
N GLU A 48 15.77 12.76 -19.52
CA GLU A 48 16.66 11.64 -19.19
C GLU A 48 16.32 11.02 -17.82
N LYS A 49 16.14 11.84 -16.78
CA LYS A 49 15.72 11.35 -15.45
C LYS A 49 14.38 10.63 -15.49
N THR A 50 13.41 11.10 -16.27
CA THR A 50 12.11 10.43 -16.43
C THR A 50 12.28 9.08 -17.13
N LYS A 51 13.06 9.00 -18.22
CA LYS A 51 13.37 7.73 -18.91
C LYS A 51 14.05 6.71 -17.98
N ILE A 52 15.05 7.13 -17.20
CA ILE A 52 15.72 6.28 -16.22
C ILE A 52 14.73 5.75 -15.17
N THR A 53 13.85 6.63 -14.69
CA THR A 53 12.82 6.28 -13.69
C THR A 53 11.82 5.28 -14.25
N GLU A 54 11.34 5.47 -15.48
CA GLU A 54 10.45 4.53 -16.15
C GLU A 54 11.10 3.17 -16.39
N ARG A 55 12.37 3.14 -16.82
CA ARG A 55 13.13 1.90 -16.99
C ARG A 55 13.26 1.14 -15.67
N ARG A 56 13.64 1.84 -14.59
CA ARG A 56 13.68 1.24 -13.23
C ARG A 56 12.32 0.72 -12.79
N ARG A 57 11.23 1.43 -13.07
CA ARG A 57 9.86 0.99 -12.77
C ARG A 57 9.49 -0.28 -13.53
N LYS A 58 9.81 -0.36 -14.84
CA LYS A 58 9.58 -1.56 -15.66
C LYS A 58 10.36 -2.76 -15.12
N LEU A 59 11.65 -2.58 -14.82
CA LEU A 59 12.48 -3.63 -14.22
C LEU A 59 11.95 -4.08 -12.86
N SER A 60 11.55 -3.14 -11.99
CA SER A 60 10.96 -3.47 -10.69
C SER A 60 9.62 -4.20 -10.83
N ALA A 61 8.79 -3.85 -11.81
CA ALA A 61 7.51 -4.52 -12.06
C ALA A 61 7.70 -5.97 -12.54
N LYS A 62 8.79 -6.24 -13.29
CA LYS A 62 9.19 -7.58 -13.72
C LYS A 62 9.99 -8.36 -12.67
N GLY A 63 10.40 -7.74 -11.57
CA GLY A 63 11.30 -8.36 -10.59
C GLY A 63 12.77 -8.47 -11.05
N GLU A 64 13.15 -7.70 -12.08
CA GLU A 64 14.48 -7.74 -12.73
C GLU A 64 15.37 -6.56 -12.31
N SER A 65 15.14 -5.98 -11.13
CA SER A 65 15.98 -4.88 -10.63
C SER A 65 17.38 -5.42 -10.28
N PRO A 66 18.47 -4.72 -10.63
CA PRO A 66 19.83 -5.12 -10.25
C PRO A 66 20.01 -5.31 -8.73
N ASP A 67 19.25 -4.54 -7.93
CA ASP A 67 19.25 -4.61 -6.46
C ASP A 67 18.08 -5.45 -5.90
N TYR A 68 17.51 -6.37 -6.69
CA TYR A 68 16.27 -7.07 -6.33
C TYR A 68 16.33 -7.75 -4.96
N GLU A 69 17.39 -8.49 -4.64
CA GLU A 69 17.53 -9.18 -3.35
C GLU A 69 17.58 -8.22 -2.16
N LYS A 70 18.44 -7.19 -2.25
CA LYS A 70 18.55 -6.15 -1.22
C LYS A 70 17.22 -5.41 -1.02
N ASN A 71 16.50 -5.16 -2.11
CA ASN A 71 15.18 -4.54 -2.07
C ASN A 71 14.11 -5.49 -1.53
N SER A 72 14.18 -6.78 -1.86
CA SER A 72 13.28 -7.83 -1.36
C SER A 72 13.37 -7.91 0.17
N GLN A 73 14.58 -7.99 0.73
CA GLN A 73 14.76 -8.06 2.19
C GLN A 73 14.21 -6.82 2.92
N LYS A 74 14.44 -5.63 2.35
CA LYS A 74 13.84 -4.38 2.85
C LYS A 74 12.32 -4.41 2.76
N ASN A 75 11.77 -4.91 1.65
CA ASN A 75 10.33 -5.03 1.43
C ASN A 75 9.68 -5.99 2.41
N VAL A 76 10.30 -7.13 2.71
CA VAL A 76 9.84 -8.08 3.74
C VAL A 76 9.80 -7.42 5.11
N THR A 77 10.87 -6.74 5.50
CA THR A 77 10.94 -6.04 6.80
C THR A 77 9.84 -4.98 6.92
N LYS A 78 9.65 -4.17 5.87
CA LYS A 78 8.58 -3.16 5.79
C LYS A 78 7.19 -3.80 5.83
N ALA A 79 6.98 -4.88 5.08
CA ALA A 79 5.72 -5.63 5.05
C ALA A 79 5.38 -6.18 6.44
N ARG A 80 6.32 -6.85 7.12
CA ARG A 80 6.14 -7.37 8.49
C ARG A 80 5.75 -6.28 9.47
N GLY A 81 6.47 -5.15 9.46
CA GLY A 81 6.15 -4.00 10.32
C GLY A 81 4.75 -3.43 10.05
N ASN A 82 4.38 -3.30 8.77
CA ASN A 82 3.08 -2.79 8.37
C ASN A 82 1.93 -3.75 8.74
N VAL A 83 2.10 -5.05 8.48
CA VAL A 83 1.13 -6.09 8.88
C VAL A 83 0.93 -6.09 10.39
N ARG A 84 2.01 -6.04 11.18
CA ARG A 84 1.94 -5.92 12.65
C ARG A 84 1.12 -4.71 13.11
N ARG A 85 1.40 -3.54 12.53
CA ARG A 85 0.71 -2.29 12.87
C ARG A 85 -0.79 -2.38 12.54
N ARG A 86 -1.15 -2.95 11.39
CA ARG A 86 -2.56 -3.15 11.01
C ARG A 86 -3.28 -4.12 11.94
N ILE A 87 -2.68 -5.27 12.23
CA ILE A 87 -3.24 -6.26 13.15
C ILE A 87 -3.52 -5.62 14.51
N LYS A 88 -2.56 -4.86 15.04
CA LYS A 88 -2.72 -4.15 16.33
C LYS A 88 -3.79 -3.07 16.27
N LYS A 89 -3.74 -2.18 15.28
CA LYS A 89 -4.64 -1.01 15.16
C LYS A 89 -6.09 -1.42 14.92
N TYR A 90 -6.31 -2.41 14.06
CA TYR A 90 -7.65 -2.82 13.62
C TYR A 90 -8.15 -4.08 14.33
N LYS A 91 -7.46 -4.53 15.39
CA LYS A 91 -7.85 -5.66 16.24
C LYS A 91 -8.14 -6.93 15.41
N LEU A 92 -7.24 -7.25 14.48
CA LEU A 92 -7.36 -8.44 13.63
C LEU A 92 -6.95 -9.68 14.44
N ILE A 93 -7.87 -10.22 15.24
CA ILE A 93 -7.61 -11.28 16.23
C ILE A 93 -8.11 -12.67 15.82
N ARG A 94 -8.72 -12.77 14.64
CA ARG A 94 -9.28 -14.02 14.12
C ARG A 94 -8.55 -14.40 12.84
N LYS A 95 -8.42 -15.69 12.62
CA LYS A 95 -7.69 -16.27 11.50
C LYS A 95 -8.66 -17.04 10.61
N TRP A 96 -8.61 -16.75 9.32
CA TRP A 96 -9.19 -17.62 8.30
C TRP A 96 -8.11 -18.22 7.41
N GLU A 97 -8.43 -19.38 6.86
CA GLU A 97 -7.70 -20.00 5.76
C GLU A 97 -8.70 -20.27 4.64
N LEU A 98 -8.33 -19.93 3.40
CA LEU A 98 -9.11 -20.27 2.21
C LEU A 98 -8.29 -21.18 1.31
N THR A 99 -8.91 -22.29 0.92
CA THR A 99 -8.32 -23.28 0.02
C THR A 99 -9.23 -23.46 -1.17
N PHE A 100 -8.66 -23.52 -2.37
CA PHE A 100 -9.41 -23.89 -3.57
C PHE A 100 -9.67 -25.40 -3.60
N ALA A 101 -10.84 -25.80 -4.09
CA ALA A 101 -11.09 -27.21 -4.42
C ALA A 101 -10.28 -27.62 -5.66
N ASP A 102 -10.24 -26.74 -6.65
CA ASP A 102 -9.45 -26.88 -7.87
C ASP A 102 -7.98 -26.49 -7.64
N ASN A 103 -7.10 -27.01 -8.51
CA ASN A 103 -5.67 -26.73 -8.41
C ASN A 103 -5.26 -25.39 -9.04
N ILE A 104 -5.72 -24.28 -8.46
CA ILE A 104 -5.40 -22.94 -8.98
C ILE A 104 -3.99 -22.53 -8.57
N GLN A 105 -3.02 -22.64 -9.47
CA GLN A 105 -1.61 -22.26 -9.23
C GLN A 105 -1.31 -20.81 -9.63
N GLU A 106 -2.07 -20.26 -10.58
CA GLU A 106 -1.86 -18.91 -11.10
C GLU A 106 -2.30 -17.84 -10.11
N VAL A 107 -1.35 -17.04 -9.62
CA VAL A 107 -1.58 -16.02 -8.58
C VAL A 107 -2.60 -14.97 -9.05
N LYS A 108 -2.55 -14.58 -10.33
CA LYS A 108 -3.47 -13.59 -10.90
C LYS A 108 -4.92 -14.08 -10.88
N GLU A 109 -5.13 -15.35 -11.21
CA GLU A 109 -6.44 -16.00 -11.20
C GLU A 109 -6.94 -16.17 -9.76
N ALA A 110 -6.10 -16.72 -8.86
CA ALA A 110 -6.44 -16.84 -7.45
C ALA A 110 -6.84 -15.49 -6.83
N ASP A 111 -6.09 -14.42 -7.15
CA ASP A 111 -6.37 -13.07 -6.67
C ASP A 111 -7.66 -12.48 -7.24
N TYR A 112 -8.10 -12.91 -8.42
CA TYR A 112 -9.39 -12.53 -8.97
C TYR A 112 -10.52 -13.12 -8.11
N TYR A 113 -10.49 -14.42 -7.83
CA TYR A 113 -11.47 -15.07 -6.96
C TYR A 113 -11.46 -14.49 -5.55
N PHE A 114 -10.27 -14.32 -4.97
CA PHE A 114 -10.10 -13.74 -3.64
C PHE A 114 -10.68 -12.32 -3.53
N ARG A 115 -10.45 -11.46 -4.52
CA ARG A 115 -11.00 -10.10 -4.52
C ARG A 115 -12.52 -10.11 -4.62
N ASN A 116 -13.09 -10.99 -5.45
CA ASN A 116 -14.54 -11.11 -5.55
C ASN A 116 -15.18 -11.64 -4.26
N PHE A 117 -14.53 -12.61 -3.62
CA PHE A 117 -14.90 -13.06 -2.27
C PHE A 117 -14.89 -11.91 -1.27
N MET A 118 -13.80 -11.13 -1.19
CA MET A 118 -13.72 -9.99 -0.29
C MET A 118 -14.76 -8.90 -0.60
N LYS A 119 -15.12 -8.69 -1.87
CA LYS A 119 -16.24 -7.79 -2.22
C LYS A 119 -17.57 -8.30 -1.67
N ARG A 120 -17.88 -9.59 -1.79
CA ARG A 120 -19.09 -10.19 -1.23
C ARG A 120 -19.14 -10.04 0.30
N ILE A 121 -18.01 -10.31 0.97
CA ILE A 121 -17.88 -10.11 2.42
C ILE A 121 -18.14 -8.65 2.79
N ASN A 122 -17.48 -7.69 2.15
CA ASN A 122 -17.64 -6.27 2.49
C ASN A 122 -19.08 -5.75 2.26
N ARG A 123 -19.82 -6.30 1.29
CA ARG A 123 -21.23 -5.97 1.06
C ARG A 123 -22.14 -6.47 2.19
N ARG A 124 -21.89 -7.69 2.69
CA ARG A 124 -22.72 -8.34 3.72
C ARG A 124 -22.33 -7.93 5.15
N PHE A 125 -21.06 -7.56 5.36
CA PHE A 125 -20.52 -7.23 6.69
C PHE A 125 -19.82 -5.87 6.67
N PRO A 126 -20.57 -4.76 6.81
CA PRO A 126 -20.00 -3.42 6.92
C PRO A 126 -18.96 -3.32 8.04
N GLY A 127 -17.85 -2.64 7.77
CA GLY A 127 -16.76 -2.50 8.73
C GLY A 127 -15.82 -3.71 8.83
N PHE A 128 -16.01 -4.73 7.99
CA PHE A 128 -15.06 -5.85 7.86
C PHE A 128 -13.67 -5.35 7.42
N LYS A 129 -12.63 -5.84 8.10
CA LYS A 129 -11.23 -5.49 7.86
C LYS A 129 -10.38 -6.74 7.85
N TYR A 130 -9.46 -6.83 6.90
CA TYR A 130 -8.56 -7.96 6.79
C TYR A 130 -7.13 -7.57 6.38
N VAL A 131 -6.19 -8.46 6.70
CA VAL A 131 -4.87 -8.56 6.08
C VAL A 131 -4.67 -10.02 5.70
N ALA A 132 -4.17 -10.30 4.50
CA ALA A 132 -3.97 -11.67 4.02
C ALA A 132 -2.59 -11.86 3.37
N THR A 133 -2.11 -13.10 3.38
CA THR A 133 -0.89 -13.54 2.69
C THR A 133 -1.18 -14.77 1.87
N ARG A 134 -0.41 -14.94 0.78
CA ARG A 134 -0.47 -16.13 -0.08
C ARG A 134 0.52 -17.18 0.42
N GLU A 135 0.14 -18.43 0.28
CA GLU A 135 0.98 -19.61 0.42
C GLU A 135 0.71 -20.52 -0.79
N PHE A 136 1.71 -21.29 -1.24
CA PHE A 136 1.48 -22.40 -2.16
C PHE A 136 1.39 -23.70 -1.37
N GLN A 137 0.31 -24.45 -1.56
CA GLN A 137 0.09 -25.72 -0.87
C GLN A 137 0.86 -26.86 -1.55
N ASP A 138 2.18 -26.73 -1.57
CA ASP A 138 3.11 -27.68 -2.22
C ASP A 138 3.16 -29.02 -1.48
N LYS A 139 2.81 -29.07 -0.18
CA LYS A 139 2.86 -30.28 0.66
C LYS A 139 2.06 -31.47 0.12
N ASN A 140 1.01 -31.20 -0.65
CA ASN A 140 0.18 -32.25 -1.25
C ASN A 140 0.49 -32.46 -2.73
N GLY A 141 1.62 -31.93 -3.24
CA GLY A 141 2.02 -31.99 -4.65
C GLY A 141 1.20 -31.11 -5.59
N ARG A 142 0.21 -30.36 -5.07
CA ARG A 142 -0.74 -29.57 -5.87
C ARG A 142 -0.18 -28.20 -6.25
N GLY A 143 0.44 -27.49 -5.31
CA GLY A 143 0.97 -26.13 -5.53
C GLY A 143 -0.11 -25.06 -5.68
N ALA A 144 -1.36 -25.38 -5.36
CA ALA A 144 -2.47 -24.43 -5.37
C ALA A 144 -2.20 -23.23 -4.43
N VAL A 145 -2.63 -22.05 -4.86
CA VAL A 145 -2.60 -20.84 -4.04
C VAL A 145 -3.56 -21.00 -2.86
N HIS A 146 -3.09 -20.69 -1.67
CA HIS A 146 -3.81 -20.75 -0.41
C HIS A 146 -3.71 -19.39 0.29
N TYR A 147 -4.80 -18.95 0.91
CA TYR A 147 -4.83 -17.65 1.58
C TYR A 147 -4.91 -17.79 3.10
N HIS A 148 -3.94 -17.17 3.78
CA HIS A 148 -3.96 -16.96 5.22
C HIS A 148 -4.45 -15.57 5.52
N ILE A 149 -5.44 -15.42 6.40
CA ILE A 149 -6.16 -14.16 6.57
C ILE A 149 -6.32 -13.84 8.06
N ALA A 150 -5.99 -12.61 8.45
CA ALA A 150 -6.28 -12.04 9.75
C ALA A 150 -7.46 -11.07 9.63
N VAL A 151 -8.49 -11.20 10.48
CA VAL A 151 -9.74 -10.42 10.38
C VAL A 151 -10.20 -9.85 11.72
N ASN A 152 -10.98 -8.76 11.69
CA ASN A 152 -11.54 -8.11 12.88
C ASN A 152 -12.86 -8.70 13.38
N MET A 153 -13.56 -9.49 12.56
CA MET A 153 -14.92 -9.96 12.82
C MET A 153 -15.01 -11.48 12.77
N PHE A 154 -15.88 -12.07 13.59
CA PHE A 154 -16.22 -13.48 13.48
C PHE A 154 -17.34 -13.64 12.47
N ILE A 155 -17.16 -14.59 11.55
CA ILE A 155 -18.21 -15.06 10.65
C ILE A 155 -18.28 -16.57 10.83
N PRO A 156 -19.47 -17.16 11.06
CA PRO A 156 -19.63 -18.60 11.15
C PRO A 156 -19.08 -19.31 9.91
N LYS A 157 -18.46 -20.47 10.11
CA LYS A 157 -17.83 -21.23 9.02
C LYS A 157 -18.82 -21.53 7.88
N LYS A 158 -20.05 -21.94 8.20
CA LYS A 158 -21.09 -22.24 7.21
C LYS A 158 -21.33 -21.06 6.26
N GLU A 159 -21.54 -19.87 6.81
CA GLU A 159 -21.75 -18.64 6.04
C GLU A 159 -20.48 -18.25 5.25
N LEU A 160 -19.30 -18.48 5.81
CA LEU A 160 -18.04 -18.23 5.12
C LEU A 160 -17.82 -19.17 3.93
N ASP A 161 -18.16 -20.46 4.08
CA ASP A 161 -18.09 -21.48 3.02
C ASP A 161 -19.04 -21.12 1.86
N GLU A 162 -20.28 -20.76 2.18
CA GLU A 162 -21.29 -20.30 1.20
C GLU A 162 -20.81 -19.08 0.40
N ILE A 163 -20.20 -18.09 1.08
CA ILE A 163 -19.69 -16.88 0.42
C ILE A 163 -18.41 -17.17 -0.36
N TRP A 164 -17.55 -18.06 0.12
CA TRP A 164 -16.32 -18.44 -0.57
C TRP A 164 -16.65 -19.11 -1.90
N GLY A 165 -17.38 -20.22 -1.86
CA GLY A 165 -17.90 -20.90 -3.05
C GLY A 165 -16.85 -21.38 -4.04
N GLN A 166 -15.58 -21.49 -3.62
CA GLN A 166 -14.45 -21.92 -4.47
C GLN A 166 -13.65 -23.07 -3.84
N GLY A 167 -14.12 -23.61 -2.70
CA GLY A 167 -13.45 -24.66 -1.96
C GLY A 167 -13.74 -24.58 -0.47
N PHE A 168 -12.71 -24.73 0.36
CA PHE A 168 -12.85 -24.93 1.80
C PHE A 168 -12.38 -23.72 2.61
N THR A 169 -13.07 -23.43 3.71
CA THR A 169 -12.65 -22.42 4.67
C THR A 169 -12.34 -23.04 6.03
N TRP A 170 -11.37 -22.46 6.74
CA TRP A 170 -11.11 -22.77 8.14
C TRP A 170 -11.18 -21.49 8.97
N VAL A 171 -11.93 -21.52 10.07
CA VAL A 171 -12.09 -20.37 10.97
C VAL A 171 -11.50 -20.73 12.33
N ARG A 172 -10.57 -19.89 12.82
CA ARG A 172 -10.01 -20.00 14.17
C ARG A 172 -10.00 -18.63 14.84
N ALA A 173 -10.31 -18.60 16.13
CA ALA A 173 -10.24 -17.39 16.94
C ALA A 173 -9.30 -17.61 18.13
N TYR A 174 -8.51 -16.60 18.49
CA TYR A 174 -7.72 -16.60 19.71
C TYR A 174 -8.48 -15.82 20.77
N ILE A 175 -9.14 -16.54 21.68
CA ILE A 175 -10.14 -15.95 22.61
C ILE A 175 -9.59 -15.73 24.02
N LYS A 176 -8.41 -16.27 24.38
CA LYS A 176 -7.89 -16.18 25.76
C LYS A 176 -7.68 -14.73 26.24
N ASP A 177 -6.98 -13.91 25.45
CA ASP A 177 -6.90 -12.46 25.65
C ASP A 177 -6.52 -11.74 24.35
N GLU A 178 -6.91 -10.48 24.23
CA GLU A 178 -6.75 -9.71 22.99
C GLU A 178 -5.26 -9.48 22.64
N LYS A 179 -4.39 -9.32 23.64
CA LYS A 179 -2.96 -9.02 23.42
C LYS A 179 -2.22 -10.26 22.89
N ALA A 180 -2.44 -11.43 23.51
CA ALA A 180 -1.90 -12.70 23.04
C ALA A 180 -2.50 -13.08 21.69
N GLY A 181 -3.80 -12.86 21.48
CA GLY A 181 -4.46 -13.11 20.19
C GLY A 181 -3.80 -12.32 19.06
N ARG A 182 -3.57 -11.02 19.23
CA ARG A 182 -2.85 -10.18 18.25
C ARG A 182 -1.42 -10.69 17.99
N LYS A 183 -0.68 -11.09 19.03
CA LYS A 183 0.69 -11.62 18.91
C LYS A 183 0.71 -12.91 18.11
N ASN A 184 -0.21 -13.83 18.39
CA ASN A 184 -0.34 -15.11 17.71
C ASN A 184 -0.68 -14.92 16.23
N ILE A 185 -1.67 -14.08 15.92
CA ILE A 185 -2.06 -13.77 14.54
C ILE A 185 -0.93 -13.09 13.76
N TYR A 186 -0.22 -12.15 14.38
CA TYR A 186 0.94 -11.51 13.76
C TYR A 186 2.06 -12.53 13.46
N ASN A 187 2.45 -13.35 14.44
CA ASN A 187 3.48 -14.36 14.23
C ASN A 187 3.07 -15.35 13.14
N TYR A 188 1.80 -15.74 13.16
CA TYR A 188 1.19 -16.61 12.16
C TYR A 188 1.30 -16.04 10.74
N LEU A 189 0.81 -14.82 10.52
CA LEU A 189 0.75 -14.25 9.18
C LEU A 189 2.15 -13.87 8.66
N THR A 190 3.02 -13.37 9.54
CA THR A 190 4.39 -13.00 9.15
C THR A 190 5.31 -14.19 8.90
N LYS A 191 4.98 -15.38 9.40
CA LYS A 191 5.64 -16.63 8.97
C LYS A 191 5.54 -16.81 7.47
N TYR A 192 4.35 -16.64 6.90
CA TYR A 192 4.12 -16.82 5.46
C TYR A 192 4.71 -15.71 4.61
N LEU A 193 4.75 -14.47 5.13
CA LEU A 193 5.50 -13.38 4.48
C LEU A 193 6.96 -13.74 4.28
N THR A 194 7.61 -14.31 5.30
CA THR A 194 9.03 -14.63 5.25
C THR A 194 9.28 -15.92 4.46
N LYS A 195 8.42 -16.94 4.62
CA LYS A 195 8.58 -18.21 3.91
C LYS A 195 8.52 -18.05 2.39
N TYR A 196 7.59 -17.22 1.89
CA TYR A 196 7.33 -17.07 0.46
C TYR A 196 7.85 -15.76 -0.13
N SER A 197 8.66 -14.99 0.59
CA SER A 197 9.17 -13.70 0.08
C SER A 197 10.08 -13.81 -1.14
N ASN A 198 10.77 -14.95 -1.26
CA ASN A 198 11.69 -15.23 -2.36
C ASN A 198 11.12 -16.27 -3.33
N ASP A 199 9.84 -16.64 -3.19
CA ASP A 199 9.19 -17.55 -4.13
C ASP A 199 9.03 -16.86 -5.49
N GLU A 200 9.54 -17.49 -6.54
CA GLU A 200 9.55 -16.91 -7.88
C GLU A 200 8.14 -16.65 -8.42
N ARG A 201 7.17 -17.48 -8.02
CA ARG A 201 5.76 -17.37 -8.40
C ARG A 201 5.11 -16.09 -7.86
N LEU A 202 5.72 -15.46 -6.84
CA LEU A 202 5.25 -14.20 -6.25
C LEU A 202 6.06 -12.97 -6.67
N LYS A 203 7.07 -13.13 -7.54
CA LYS A 203 7.81 -11.98 -8.12
C LYS A 203 6.81 -11.04 -8.81
N GLY A 204 6.92 -9.75 -8.53
CA GLY A 204 6.01 -8.71 -9.05
C GLY A 204 4.70 -8.55 -8.28
N TYR A 205 4.38 -9.42 -7.31
CA TYR A 205 3.18 -9.28 -6.47
C TYR A 205 3.48 -8.65 -5.11
N HIS A 206 2.47 -8.02 -4.51
CA HIS A 206 2.56 -7.59 -3.12
C HIS A 206 2.61 -8.79 -2.18
N LEU A 207 3.55 -8.77 -1.22
CA LEU A 207 3.71 -9.84 -0.21
C LEU A 207 2.45 -10.08 0.65
N TYR A 208 1.61 -9.07 0.82
CA TYR A 208 0.32 -9.18 1.49
C TYR A 208 -0.75 -8.38 0.78
N LEU A 209 -2.00 -8.78 1.00
CA LEU A 209 -3.23 -8.10 0.64
C LEU A 209 -3.86 -7.50 1.89
N CYS A 210 -4.64 -6.44 1.76
CA CYS A 210 -5.40 -5.89 2.88
C CYS A 210 -6.61 -5.07 2.42
N SER A 211 -7.55 -4.82 3.34
CA SER A 211 -8.63 -3.87 3.08
C SER A 211 -8.08 -2.48 2.69
N GLN A 212 -8.81 -1.79 1.82
CA GLN A 212 -8.51 -0.40 1.48
C GLN A 212 -8.66 0.51 2.72
N GLY A 213 -7.88 1.59 2.79
CA GLY A 213 -7.95 2.55 3.90
C GLY A 213 -7.38 2.06 5.23
N LEU A 214 -6.71 0.90 5.28
CA LEU A 214 -5.95 0.48 6.46
C LEU A 214 -4.64 1.26 6.58
N ASN A 215 -4.76 2.53 6.94
CA ASN A 215 -3.66 3.46 7.12
C ASN A 215 -2.86 3.10 8.36
N VAL A 216 -1.63 2.66 8.13
CA VAL A 216 -0.57 2.61 9.14
C VAL A 216 0.05 3.99 9.20
N LEU A 217 -0.70 4.97 9.71
CA LEU A 217 -0.11 6.27 10.00
C LEU A 217 1.10 6.04 10.90
N PHE A 218 2.27 6.28 10.34
CA PHE A 218 3.37 6.76 11.14
C PHE A 218 3.01 8.22 11.37
N THR A 219 2.76 8.63 12.61
CA THR A 219 3.01 10.02 12.97
C THR A 219 4.52 10.18 12.85
N ASP A 220 5.00 10.40 11.62
CA ASP A 220 6.39 10.61 11.29
C ASP A 220 6.77 12.04 11.69
N MET A 221 6.64 12.34 12.98
CA MET A 221 7.13 13.59 13.57
C MET A 221 8.64 13.76 13.34
N HIS A 222 9.36 12.67 13.08
CA HIS A 222 10.77 12.72 12.68
C HIS A 222 10.97 13.23 11.25
N ASN A 223 10.02 13.00 10.33
CA ASN A 223 10.06 13.55 8.97
C ASN A 223 9.57 15.00 8.87
N LEU A 224 8.91 15.53 9.91
CA LEU A 224 8.67 16.98 10.03
C LEU A 224 9.99 17.76 10.16
N LYS A 225 11.05 17.16 10.73
CA LYS A 225 12.40 17.78 10.74
C LYS A 225 13.03 17.82 9.35
N ALA A 226 12.81 16.81 8.50
CA ALA A 226 13.23 16.85 7.10
C ALA A 226 12.41 17.86 6.27
N ARG A 227 11.18 18.17 6.71
CA ARG A 227 10.31 19.19 6.11
C ARG A 227 10.48 20.60 6.71
N LYS A 228 11.31 20.78 7.75
CA LYS A 228 11.58 22.09 8.37
C LYS A 228 12.02 23.17 7.37
N PRO A 229 12.90 22.89 6.39
CA PRO A 229 13.30 23.91 5.42
C PRO A 229 12.10 24.43 4.62
N PHE A 230 11.23 23.51 4.18
CA PHE A 230 10.04 23.85 3.40
C PHE A 230 8.98 24.57 4.23
N TYR A 231 8.71 24.10 5.46
CA TYR A 231 7.79 24.79 6.38
C TYR A 231 8.26 26.21 6.70
N ASN A 232 9.57 26.40 6.92
CA ASN A 232 10.14 27.72 7.21
C ASN A 232 10.08 28.65 5.99
N THR A 233 10.35 28.14 4.78
CA THR A 233 10.22 28.91 3.52
C THR A 233 8.76 29.27 3.24
N PHE A 234 7.84 28.33 3.39
CA PHE A 234 6.40 28.57 3.24
C PHE A 234 5.89 29.60 4.25
N PHE A 235 6.25 29.46 5.53
CA PHE A 235 5.88 30.44 6.56
C PHE A 235 6.48 31.82 6.29
N ARG A 236 7.75 31.91 5.87
CA ARG A 236 8.38 33.18 5.48
C ARG A 236 7.58 33.87 4.37
N ILE A 237 7.25 33.14 3.31
CA ILE A 237 6.48 33.65 2.16
C ILE A 237 5.08 34.12 2.59
N THR A 238 4.38 33.36 3.44
CA THR A 238 3.04 33.77 3.92
C THR A 238 3.10 35.00 4.82
N LYS A 239 4.20 35.20 5.56
CA LYS A 239 4.41 36.33 6.47
C LYS A 239 4.80 37.61 5.71
N THR A 240 5.63 37.52 4.67
CA THR A 240 5.93 38.66 3.78
C THR A 240 4.73 39.10 2.94
N GLN A 241 3.77 38.21 2.69
CA GLN A 241 2.54 38.49 1.92
C GLN A 241 1.32 38.81 2.80
N GLY A 242 1.49 38.99 4.12
CA GLY A 242 0.44 39.42 5.04
C GLY A 242 -0.72 38.43 5.25
N LYS A 243 -0.56 37.13 4.94
CA LYS A 243 -1.66 36.14 4.99
C LYS A 243 -1.54 35.20 6.19
N ASN A 244 -2.65 35.03 6.91
CA ASN A 244 -2.75 34.14 8.07
C ASN A 244 -2.60 32.66 7.66
N SER A 245 -1.46 32.07 8.01
CA SER A 245 -1.03 30.72 7.61
C SER A 245 -1.95 29.58 8.10
N LEU A 246 -2.75 29.83 9.14
CA LEU A 246 -3.71 28.88 9.71
C LEU A 246 -4.91 28.56 8.79
N ASN A 247 -5.36 29.51 7.96
CA ASN A 247 -6.50 29.26 7.05
C ASN A 247 -6.10 28.42 5.82
N ILE A 248 -4.85 28.51 5.36
CA ILE A 248 -4.37 27.76 4.19
C ILE A 248 -4.22 26.27 4.52
N MET A 249 -3.83 25.93 5.75
CA MET A 249 -3.69 24.52 6.18
C MET A 249 -5.04 23.79 6.29
N ARG A 250 -6.15 24.51 6.50
CA ARG A 250 -7.51 23.95 6.54
C ARG A 250 -8.06 23.58 5.17
N ILE A 251 -7.57 24.21 4.11
CA ILE A 251 -7.98 23.94 2.72
C ILE A 251 -7.24 22.71 2.15
N LEU A 252 -6.19 22.24 2.83
CA LEU A 252 -5.24 21.23 2.34
C LEU A 252 -5.27 19.91 3.14
N ALA A 253 -6.23 19.74 4.06
CA ALA A 253 -6.45 18.54 4.87
C ALA A 253 -7.68 17.77 4.36
#